data_AF-A0A4R8WG80-F1
#
_entry.id   AF-A0A4R8WG80-F1
#
_cell.length_a   1.000
_cell.length_b   1.000
_cell.length_c   1.000
_cell.angle_alpha   90.00
_cell.angle_beta   90.00
_cell.angle_gamma   90.00
#
_symmetry.space_group_name_H-M   'P 1'
#
loop_
_entity.id
_entity.type
_entity.pdbx_description
1 polymer ?
#
loop_
_entity_poly.entity_id
_entity_poly.type
_entity_poly.pdbx_seq_one_letter_code
_entity_poly.pdbx_strand_id
1 'polypeptide(L)'
;MAVSSNLDERYGRTPGSTRRDRRVLWVVAGAFALILTGWVVWAGLDGAGPAIEARDTRHQIIDENSISVTFEVSLPTDTAASCAVQALNETFTVVGWKVIDLAPSTDYTRSFTEIVNTTELSNTGLIYRCWLT
;
A
#
# COMPACT_ATOMS: atom_id res chain seq x y z
N MET A 1 -42.50 22.56 41.40
CA MET A 1 -41.12 22.74 40.90
C MET A 1 -40.02 22.33 41.90
N ALA A 2 -40.32 21.93 43.15
CA ALA A 2 -39.29 21.61 44.15
C ALA A 2 -38.67 20.19 44.03
N VAL A 3 -39.40 19.22 43.47
CA VAL A 3 -38.98 17.81 43.42
C VAL A 3 -37.71 17.60 42.59
N SER A 4 -37.55 18.31 41.49
CA SER A 4 -36.38 18.21 40.60
C SER A 4 -35.08 18.59 41.30
N SER A 5 -35.12 19.66 42.11
CA SER A 5 -33.92 20.18 42.80
C SER A 5 -33.37 19.21 43.85
N ASN A 6 -34.24 18.46 44.55
CA ASN A 6 -33.82 17.50 45.55
C ASN A 6 -33.15 16.26 44.93
N LEU A 7 -33.61 15.86 43.74
CA LEU A 7 -33.00 14.78 42.98
C LEU A 7 -31.65 15.21 42.40
N ASP A 8 -31.56 16.40 41.81
CA ASP A 8 -30.32 16.92 41.22
C ASP A 8 -29.19 17.06 42.25
N GLU A 9 -29.50 17.52 43.46
CA GLU A 9 -28.51 17.67 44.54
C GLU A 9 -28.06 16.32 45.11
N ARG A 10 -28.98 15.35 45.24
CA ARG A 10 -28.65 13.98 45.66
C ARG A 10 -27.80 13.23 44.65
N TYR A 11 -27.98 13.51 43.35
CA TYR A 11 -27.17 12.94 42.26
C TYR A 11 -25.98 13.84 41.86
N GLY A 12 -25.67 14.90 42.62
CA GLY A 12 -24.48 15.73 42.42
C GLY A 12 -24.49 16.59 41.14
N ARG A 13 -25.65 16.80 40.51
CA ARG A 13 -25.84 17.65 39.33
C ARG A 13 -25.92 19.12 39.75
N THR A 14 -24.77 19.68 40.11
CA THR A 14 -24.64 21.12 40.37
C THR A 14 -24.31 21.90 39.09
N PRO A 15 -24.62 23.20 38.98
CA PRO A 15 -24.24 24.03 37.82
C PRO A 15 -22.72 24.04 37.53
N GLY A 16 -21.90 23.69 38.53
CA GLY A 16 -20.45 23.49 38.38
C GLY A 16 -20.06 22.18 37.69
N SER A 17 -20.80 21.09 37.92
CA SER A 17 -20.53 19.80 37.27
C SER A 17 -20.88 19.83 35.79
N THR A 18 -21.98 20.48 35.40
CA THR A 18 -22.36 20.65 33.99
C THR A 18 -21.35 21.49 33.18
N ARG A 19 -20.75 22.52 33.79
CA ARG A 19 -19.66 23.30 33.16
C ARG A 19 -18.37 22.50 33.01
N ARG A 20 -18.06 21.63 33.98
CA ARG A 20 -16.88 20.75 33.94
C ARG A 20 -17.05 19.67 32.87
N ASP A 21 -18.21 19.04 32.81
CA ASP A 21 -18.55 18.05 31.78
C ASP A 21 -18.47 18.63 30.38
N ARG A 22 -18.98 19.86 30.18
CA ARG A 22 -18.87 20.54 28.88
C ARG A 22 -17.42 20.83 28.49
N ARG A 23 -16.56 21.19 29.45
CA ARG A 23 -15.11 21.36 29.20
C ARG A 23 -14.44 20.05 28.83
N VAL A 24 -14.74 18.96 29.56
CA VAL A 24 -14.21 17.63 29.28
C VAL A 24 -14.64 17.17 27.88
N LEU A 25 -15.91 17.35 27.52
CA LEU A 25 -16.41 17.04 26.17
C LEU A 25 -15.68 17.81 25.08
N TRP A 26 -15.45 19.12 25.26
CA TRP A 26 -14.69 19.93 24.29
C TRP A 26 -13.22 19.48 24.17
N VAL A 27 -12.58 19.14 25.30
CA VAL A 27 -11.20 18.64 25.30
C VAL A 27 -11.12 17.28 24.60
N VAL A 28 -12.03 16.36 24.89
CA VAL A 28 -12.09 15.04 24.26
C VAL A 28 -12.38 15.16 22.77
N ALA A 29 -13.35 16.00 22.38
CA ALA A 29 -13.68 16.25 20.98
C ALA A 29 -12.48 16.88 20.24
N GLY A 30 -11.80 17.85 20.85
CA GLY A 30 -10.60 18.46 20.28
C GLY A 30 -9.45 17.47 20.12
N ALA A 31 -9.18 16.65 21.14
CA ALA A 31 -8.17 15.61 21.08
C ALA A 31 -8.48 14.57 19.99
N PHE A 32 -9.73 14.12 19.92
CA PHE A 32 -10.17 13.20 18.87
C PHE A 32 -10.02 13.79 17.47
N ALA A 33 -10.43 15.05 17.28
CA ALA A 33 -10.28 15.75 16.01
C ALA A 33 -8.81 15.85 15.60
N LEU A 34 -7.91 16.24 16.52
CA LEU A 34 -6.47 16.31 16.25
C LEU A 34 -5.87 14.95 15.86
N ILE A 35 -6.22 13.89 16.59
CA ILE A 35 -5.75 12.53 16.30
C ILE A 35 -6.25 12.09 14.92
N LEU A 36 -7.54 12.31 14.61
CA LEU A 36 -8.13 11.94 13.34
C LEU A 36 -7.51 12.72 12.18
N THR A 37 -7.30 14.03 12.33
CA THR A 37 -6.63 14.85 11.32
C THR A 37 -5.20 14.39 11.08
N GLY A 38 -4.43 14.13 12.15
CA GLY A 38 -3.06 13.61 12.03
C GLY A 38 -3.02 12.26 11.32
N TRP A 39 -3.95 11.37 11.64
CA TRP A 39 -4.06 10.07 10.98
C TRP A 39 -4.43 10.19 9.49
N VAL A 40 -5.40 11.03 9.12
CA VAL A 40 -5.80 11.25 7.72
C VAL A 40 -4.66 11.84 6.89
N VAL A 41 -3.94 12.83 7.43
CA VAL A 41 -2.77 13.42 6.74
C VAL A 41 -1.69 12.37 6.53
N TRP A 42 -1.38 11.58 7.55
CA TRP A 42 -0.38 10.51 7.45
C TRP A 42 -0.79 9.43 6.42
N ALA A 43 -2.01 8.89 6.54
CA ALA A 43 -2.53 7.86 5.64
C ALA A 43 -2.66 8.34 4.18
N GLY A 44 -2.98 9.62 3.97
CA GLY A 44 -3.11 10.21 2.64
C GLY A 44 -1.78 10.39 1.91
N LEU A 45 -0.68 10.63 2.65
CA LEU A 45 0.65 10.78 2.07
C LEU A 45 1.26 9.43 1.63
N ASP A 46 0.92 8.34 2.32
CA ASP A 46 1.38 6.99 1.96
C ASP A 46 0.57 6.38 0.78
N GLY A 47 -0.59 6.94 0.45
CA GLY A 47 -1.50 6.41 -0.58
C GLY A 47 -1.17 6.79 -2.03
N ALA A 48 -0.17 7.65 -2.27
CA ALA A 48 0.31 7.97 -3.61
C ALA A 48 1.18 6.83 -4.15
N GLY A 49 0.53 5.72 -4.52
CA GLY A 49 1.17 4.59 -5.18
C GLY A 49 1.94 5.05 -6.42
N PRO A 50 3.08 4.40 -6.73
CA PRO A 50 3.96 4.84 -7.82
C PRO A 50 3.20 4.91 -9.15
N ALA A 51 3.56 5.88 -10.00
CA ALA A 51 2.99 6.08 -11.34
C ALA A 51 3.20 4.91 -12.32
N ILE A 52 3.77 3.80 -11.85
CA ILE A 52 4.08 2.60 -12.59
C ILE A 52 3.25 1.46 -12.00
N GLU A 53 2.33 0.93 -12.80
CA GLU A 53 1.57 -0.25 -12.45
C GLU A 53 2.13 -1.44 -13.24
N ALA A 54 2.62 -2.46 -12.55
CA ALA A 54 3.14 -3.67 -13.18
C ALA A 54 2.37 -4.88 -12.66
N ARG A 55 1.98 -5.78 -13.57
CA ARG A 55 1.27 -7.02 -13.24
C ARG A 55 1.88 -8.21 -13.97
N ASP A 56 1.97 -9.35 -13.29
CA ASP A 56 2.31 -10.61 -13.93
C ASP A 56 1.08 -11.19 -14.65
N THR A 57 1.25 -11.64 -15.89
CA THR A 57 0.16 -12.17 -16.71
C THR A 57 0.30 -13.68 -16.93
N ARG A 58 1.54 -14.17 -17.03
CA ARG A 58 1.83 -15.59 -17.26
C ARG A 58 3.26 -15.91 -16.87
N HIS A 59 3.46 -17.06 -16.23
CA HIS A 59 4.78 -17.68 -16.10
C HIS A 59 4.75 -19.12 -16.62
N GLN A 60 5.90 -19.61 -17.05
CA GLN A 60 6.09 -20.98 -17.52
C GLN A 60 7.50 -21.46 -17.16
N ILE A 61 7.57 -22.56 -16.41
CA ILE A 61 8.83 -23.24 -16.10
C ILE A 61 9.34 -23.90 -17.38
N ILE A 62 10.57 -23.57 -17.79
CA ILE A 62 11.19 -24.13 -18.99
C ILE A 62 11.99 -25.37 -18.61
N ASP A 63 12.89 -25.22 -17.62
CA ASP A 63 13.76 -26.27 -17.10
C ASP A 63 14.06 -26.05 -15.59
N GLU A 64 14.95 -26.85 -15.01
CA GLU A 64 15.33 -26.75 -13.59
C GLU A 64 16.06 -25.46 -13.22
N ASN A 65 16.56 -24.71 -14.22
CA ASN A 65 17.40 -23.54 -14.04
C ASN A 65 16.89 -22.30 -14.81
N SER A 66 15.66 -22.31 -15.33
CA SER A 66 15.09 -21.20 -16.08
C SER A 66 13.57 -21.19 -16.11
N ILE A 67 13.03 -19.99 -16.07
CA ILE A 67 11.59 -19.71 -16.12
C ILE A 67 11.31 -18.54 -17.07
N SER A 68 10.27 -18.69 -17.89
CA SER A 68 9.72 -17.61 -18.71
C SER A 68 8.67 -16.86 -17.90
N VAL A 69 8.80 -15.53 -17.84
CA VAL A 69 7.87 -14.64 -17.13
C VAL A 69 7.36 -13.60 -18.11
N THR A 70 6.04 -13.50 -18.23
CA THR A 70 5.33 -12.52 -19.04
C THR A 70 4.54 -11.60 -18.14
N PHE A 71 4.87 -10.31 -18.22
CA PHE A 71 4.29 -9.28 -17.39
C PHE A 71 3.90 -8.08 -18.24
N GLU A 72 2.92 -7.33 -17.75
CA GLU A 72 2.42 -6.11 -18.35
C GLU A 72 2.82 -4.92 -17.46
N VAL A 73 3.36 -3.88 -18.06
CA VAL A 73 3.76 -2.65 -17.38
C VAL A 73 3.00 -1.48 -17.98
N SER A 74 2.35 -0.71 -17.12
CA SER A 74 1.68 0.53 -17.44
C SER A 74 2.47 1.69 -16.84
N LEU A 75 2.95 2.58 -17.71
CA LEU A 75 3.81 3.71 -17.35
C LEU A 75 3.54 4.89 -18.29
N PRO A 76 3.80 6.14 -17.86
CA PRO A 76 3.61 7.32 -18.71
C PRO A 76 4.40 7.21 -20.02
N THR A 77 3.84 7.74 -21.11
CA THR A 77 4.49 7.72 -22.42
C THR A 77 5.79 8.51 -22.39
N ASP A 78 6.73 8.12 -23.24
CA ASP A 78 8.05 8.75 -23.38
C ASP A 78 8.91 8.74 -22.09
N THR A 79 8.65 7.79 -21.19
CA THR A 79 9.42 7.62 -19.95
C THR A 79 10.17 6.29 -19.97
N ALA A 80 11.44 6.31 -19.54
CA ALA A 80 12.24 5.10 -19.33
C ALA A 80 11.99 4.53 -17.93
N ALA A 81 12.04 3.21 -17.80
CA ALA A 81 11.92 2.53 -16.52
C ALA A 81 12.77 1.27 -16.52
N SER A 82 13.15 0.81 -15.33
CA SER A 82 13.74 -0.52 -15.15
C SER A 82 12.83 -1.36 -14.27
N CYS A 83 12.72 -2.64 -14.61
CA CYS A 83 11.90 -3.59 -13.89
C CYS A 83 12.74 -4.76 -13.41
N ALA A 84 12.51 -5.18 -12.17
CA ALA A 84 13.10 -6.38 -11.60
C ALA A 84 12.10 -7.54 -11.69
N VAL A 85 12.49 -8.59 -12.42
CA VAL A 85 11.78 -9.86 -12.51
C VAL A 85 12.46 -10.85 -11.57
N GLN A 86 11.68 -11.59 -10.79
CA GLN A 86 12.18 -12.59 -9.86
C GLN A 86 11.52 -13.95 -10.09
N ALA A 87 12.24 -14.99 -9.69
CA ALA A 87 11.75 -16.37 -9.65
C ALA A 87 11.80 -16.88 -8.21
N LEU A 88 10.77 -17.60 -7.79
CA LEU A 88 10.60 -18.17 -6.46
C LEU A 88 10.51 -19.70 -6.52
N ASN A 89 11.06 -20.38 -5.51
CA ASN A 89 10.83 -21.81 -5.29
C ASN A 89 9.55 -22.07 -4.46
N GLU A 90 9.26 -23.33 -4.14
CA GLU A 90 8.07 -23.74 -3.37
C GLU A 90 7.99 -23.14 -1.96
N THR A 91 9.13 -22.75 -1.39
CA THR A 91 9.22 -22.08 -0.08
C THR A 91 9.15 -20.55 -0.18
N PHE A 92 8.85 -20.01 -1.37
CA PHE A 92 8.88 -18.57 -1.68
C PHE A 92 10.26 -17.93 -1.50
N THR A 93 11.33 -18.72 -1.60
CA THR A 93 12.70 -18.20 -1.61
C THR A 93 13.05 -17.72 -3.01
N VAL A 94 13.71 -16.57 -3.12
CA VAL A 94 14.18 -16.03 -4.40
C VAL A 94 15.34 -16.89 -4.92
N VAL A 95 15.11 -17.53 -6.06
CA VAL A 95 16.08 -18.42 -6.73
C VAL A 95 16.57 -17.85 -8.07
N GLY A 96 15.98 -16.76 -8.55
CA GLY A 96 16.40 -16.09 -9.78
C GLY A 96 16.03 -14.61 -9.77
N TRP A 97 16.87 -13.79 -10.40
CA TRP A 97 16.68 -12.35 -10.49
C TRP A 97 17.21 -11.81 -11.82
N LYS A 98 16.43 -10.93 -12.45
CA LYS A 98 16.83 -10.24 -13.68
C LYS A 98 16.29 -8.82 -13.64
N VAL A 99 17.16 -7.84 -13.93
CA VAL A 99 16.75 -6.46 -14.17
C VAL A 99 16.72 -6.23 -15.67
N ILE A 100 15.65 -5.63 -16.16
CA ILE A 100 15.49 -5.24 -17.55
C ILE A 100 15.24 -3.74 -17.64
N ASP A 101 15.70 -3.15 -18.74
CA ASP A 101 15.49 -1.75 -19.04
C ASP A 101 14.41 -1.61 -20.12
N LEU A 102 13.38 -0.85 -19.81
CA LEU A 102 12.27 -0.54 -20.69
C LEU A 102 12.56 0.82 -21.34
N ALA A 103 12.78 0.80 -22.66
CA ALA A 103 12.93 2.03 -23.43
C ALA A 103 11.64 2.87 -23.41
N PRO A 104 11.73 4.19 -23.60
CA PRO A 104 10.57 5.06 -23.81
C PRO A 104 9.69 4.56 -24.97
N SER A 105 8.37 4.67 -24.81
CA SER A 105 7.40 4.30 -25.84
C SER A 105 6.22 5.26 -25.88
N THR A 106 5.49 5.22 -26.99
CA THR A 106 4.21 5.91 -27.16
C THR A 106 3.04 5.17 -26.52
N ASP A 107 3.20 3.87 -26.24
CA ASP A 107 2.16 3.06 -25.62
C ASP A 107 2.22 3.17 -24.10
N TYR A 108 1.06 3.40 -23.48
CA TYR A 108 0.93 3.50 -22.02
C TYR A 108 1.09 2.13 -21.34
N THR A 109 0.54 1.08 -21.94
CA THR A 109 0.55 -0.29 -21.41
C THR A 109 1.26 -1.21 -22.39
N ARG A 110 2.23 -1.98 -21.91
CA ARG A 110 3.08 -2.84 -22.73
C ARG A 110 3.28 -4.20 -22.08
N SER A 111 3.30 -5.26 -22.89
CA SER A 111 3.59 -6.63 -22.45
C SER A 111 5.02 -7.01 -22.84
N PHE A 112 5.74 -7.64 -21.91
CA PHE A 112 7.10 -8.14 -22.11
C PHE A 112 7.18 -9.59 -21.65
N THR A 113 8.03 -10.37 -22.32
CA THR A 113 8.32 -11.76 -21.95
C THR A 113 9.81 -11.91 -21.79
N GLU A 114 10.24 -12.34 -20.61
CA GLU A 114 11.64 -12.45 -20.23
C GLU A 114 11.96 -13.81 -19.63
N ILE A 115 13.12 -14.35 -20.01
CA ILE A 115 13.67 -15.56 -19.41
C ILE A 115 14.58 -15.17 -18.26
N VAL A 116 14.31 -15.73 -17.07
CA VAL A 116 15.10 -15.56 -15.86
C VAL A 116 15.81 -16.87 -15.56
N ASN A 117 17.13 -16.80 -15.40
CA ASN A 117 17.93 -17.95 -14.98
C ASN A 117 17.80 -18.12 -13.46
N THR A 118 17.68 -19.36 -13.00
CA THR A 118 17.48 -19.73 -11.61
C THR A 118 18.58 -20.67 -11.13
N THR A 119 18.96 -20.55 -9.87
CA THR A 119 19.97 -21.43 -9.24
C THR A 119 19.39 -22.79 -8.85
N GLU A 120 18.07 -22.86 -8.69
CA GLU A 120 17.30 -24.04 -8.31
C GLU A 120 15.94 -24.03 -9.03
N LEU A 121 15.21 -25.14 -8.94
CA LEU A 121 13.88 -25.26 -9.55
C LEU A 121 12.92 -24.21 -9.00
N SER A 122 12.44 -23.33 -9.88
CA SER A 122 11.41 -22.36 -9.56
C SER A 122 10.01 -22.96 -9.68
N ASN A 123 9.11 -22.52 -8.81
CA ASN A 123 7.68 -22.78 -8.89
C ASN A 123 6.93 -21.60 -9.55
N THR A 124 7.32 -20.36 -9.22
CA THR A 124 6.60 -19.16 -9.68
C THR A 124 7.58 -18.09 -10.16
N GLY A 125 7.25 -17.40 -11.25
CA GLY A 125 7.95 -16.21 -11.72
C GLY A 125 7.03 -15.00 -11.64
N LEU A 126 7.55 -13.85 -11.22
CA LEU A 126 6.76 -12.63 -11.05
C LEU A 126 7.61 -11.36 -11.14
N ILE A 127 6.94 -10.23 -11.36
CA ILE A 127 7.55 -8.90 -11.30
C ILE A 127 7.66 -8.47 -9.83
N TYR A 128 8.88 -8.14 -9.37
CA TYR A 128 9.10 -7.68 -7.98
C TYR A 128 8.73 -6.21 -7.83
N ARG A 129 9.36 -5.36 -8.65
CA ARG A 129 9.13 -3.91 -8.67
C ARG A 129 9.66 -3.30 -9.96
N CYS A 130 9.11 -2.16 -10.33
CA CYS A 130 9.62 -1.30 -11.39
C CYS A 130 9.92 0.10 -10.81
N TRP A 131 10.90 0.80 -11.39
CA TRP A 131 11.27 2.17 -11.05
C TRP A 131 11.61 2.96 -12.31
N LEU A 132 11.43 4.28 -12.27
CA LEU A 132 11.83 5.16 -13.37
C LEU A 132 13.36 5.28 -13.43
N THR A 133 13.91 5.40 -14.63
CA THR A 133 15.35 5.56 -14.89
C THR A 133 15.69 6.81 -15.67
#